data_AF-A0A6L4YEH6-F1
#
_entry.id   AF-A0A6L4YEH6-F1
#
_cell.length_a   1.000
_cell.length_b   1.000
_cell.length_c   1.000
_cell.angle_alpha   90.00
_cell.angle_beta   90.00
_cell.angle_gamma   90.00
#
_symmetry.space_group_name_H-M   'P 1'
#
loop_
_entity.id
_entity.type
_entity.pdbx_description
1 polymer ?
#
loop_
_entity_poly.entity_id
_entity_poly.type
_entity_poly.pdbx_seq_one_letter_code
_entity_poly.pdbx_strand_id
1 'polypeptide(L)'
;MPATLARAPAAPRDYAACSGCNLCQLVCPMWRSHRDPRFTPAGMAKALQYGATAAWLAAPVEACSLCGACDPVCPEGIDLPGLVMDLRLQLANSLPSPNPALLDDLRARLQQGAAAPVVSRSAPLLLPGADLRADAALLARVQALLGLAIADDDGADIALALELGVEIPQHRLQQFLASLNGHSIVAADGLLLRQLRRWLPGSQRMGLGAALSSRPAVRSNLLATDLYVIEARGYHADYERMVAYYDRLQLETGCALNLDLQRIAIPAVAQGLSQKLEVAPGDDGAQAKWILKGRRPARIVVESMADCAAFERVCDLPVVHLAELGEDPEMIKRRPHAFG
;
A
#
# COMPACT_ATOMS: atom_id res chain seq x y z
N MET A 1 -10.19 -17.80 25.60
CA MET A 1 -10.05 -16.36 25.92
C MET A 1 -11.29 -15.65 25.40
N PRO A 2 -12.02 -14.89 26.22
CA PRO A 2 -13.20 -14.19 25.76
C PRO A 2 -12.78 -13.18 24.68
N ALA A 3 -13.44 -13.23 23.52
CA ALA A 3 -13.28 -12.23 22.49
C ALA A 3 -13.73 -10.89 23.10
N THR A 4 -12.76 -10.06 23.53
CA THR A 4 -13.00 -8.65 23.80
C THR A 4 -13.65 -8.09 22.54
N LEU A 5 -14.93 -7.71 22.66
CA LEU A 5 -15.65 -6.99 21.63
C LEU A 5 -14.80 -5.79 21.27
N ALA A 6 -14.10 -5.86 20.13
CA ALA A 6 -13.31 -4.77 19.61
C ALA A 6 -14.28 -3.59 19.46
N ARG A 7 -14.13 -2.61 20.35
CA ARG A 7 -14.91 -1.38 20.33
C ARG A 7 -14.74 -0.77 18.95
N ALA A 8 -15.85 -0.52 18.26
CA ALA A 8 -15.80 0.11 16.94
C ALA A 8 -14.91 1.36 17.03
N PRO A 9 -13.94 1.53 16.11
CA PRO A 9 -13.02 2.65 16.18
C PRO A 9 -13.81 3.96 16.19
N ALA A 10 -13.44 4.88 17.08
CA ALA A 10 -14.00 6.23 17.07
C ALA A 10 -13.72 6.87 15.71
N ALA A 11 -14.61 7.78 15.28
CA ALA A 11 -14.37 8.56 14.07
C ALA A 11 -13.00 9.27 14.17
N PRO A 12 -12.19 9.28 13.09
CA PRO A 12 -10.88 9.91 13.11
C PRO A 12 -11.00 11.40 13.45
N ARG A 13 -10.04 11.90 14.22
CA ARG A 13 -9.95 13.33 14.53
C ARG A 13 -9.32 14.08 13.37
N ASP A 14 -9.59 15.37 13.27
CA ASP A 14 -8.99 16.23 12.26
C ASP A 14 -7.58 16.73 12.67
N TYR A 15 -6.96 17.52 11.79
CA TYR A 15 -5.63 18.09 12.05
C TYR A 15 -5.62 19.07 13.25
N ALA A 16 -6.76 19.63 13.67
CA ALA A 16 -6.83 20.57 14.80
C ALA A 16 -6.52 19.88 16.14
N ALA A 17 -6.72 18.56 16.22
CA ALA A 17 -6.32 17.76 17.37
C ALA A 17 -4.80 17.53 17.49
N CYS A 18 -3.99 17.88 16.48
CA CYS A 18 -2.56 17.59 16.49
C CYS A 18 -1.84 18.29 17.66
N SER A 19 -1.28 17.50 18.58
CA SER A 19 -0.49 17.98 19.72
C SER A 19 0.94 18.39 19.35
N GLY A 20 1.46 17.96 18.20
CA GLY A 20 2.85 18.24 17.80
C GLY A 20 3.89 17.33 18.45
N CYS A 21 3.50 16.12 18.86
CA CYS A 21 4.38 15.16 19.51
C CYS A 21 5.48 14.57 18.60
N ASN A 22 5.39 14.77 17.28
CA ASN A 22 6.35 14.31 16.27
C ASN A 22 6.61 12.78 16.21
N LEU A 23 5.76 11.94 16.79
CA LEU A 23 5.90 10.48 16.66
C LEU A 23 5.83 10.01 15.20
N CYS A 24 4.93 10.60 14.41
CA CYS A 24 4.82 10.30 12.99
C CYS A 24 6.06 10.68 12.17
N GLN A 25 6.88 11.64 12.63
CA GLN A 25 8.15 12.00 11.98
C GLN A 25 9.18 10.88 12.06
N LEU A 26 9.21 10.13 13.18
CA LEU A 26 10.20 9.06 13.41
C LEU A 26 10.07 7.92 12.39
N VAL A 27 8.83 7.66 11.95
CA VAL A 27 8.48 6.56 11.05
C VAL A 27 8.26 7.01 9.60
N CYS A 28 8.15 8.32 9.36
CA CYS A 28 7.86 8.86 8.04
C CYS A 28 9.09 8.72 7.11
N PRO A 29 8.94 8.10 5.92
CA PRO A 29 10.04 8.00 4.96
C PRO A 29 10.47 9.38 4.44
N MET A 30 9.57 10.36 4.36
CA MET A 30 9.90 11.72 3.91
C MET A 30 10.91 12.42 4.82
N TRP A 31 10.81 12.22 6.14
CA TRP A 31 11.77 12.78 7.09
C TRP A 31 13.18 12.28 6.81
N ARG A 32 13.32 11.00 6.42
CA ARG A 32 14.62 10.39 6.14
C ARG A 32 15.29 10.98 4.91
N SER A 33 14.51 11.27 3.86
CA SER A 33 15.00 11.86 2.62
C SER A 33 15.21 13.36 2.70
N HIS A 34 14.30 14.11 3.33
CA HIS A 34 14.33 15.58 3.31
C HIS A 34 15.03 16.21 4.52
N ARG A 35 14.98 15.55 5.70
CA ARG A 35 15.48 16.10 6.98
C ARG A 35 14.90 17.48 7.34
N ASP A 36 13.69 17.76 6.83
CA ASP A 36 12.95 18.99 7.06
C ASP A 36 11.63 18.67 7.78
N PRO A 37 11.37 19.23 8.98
CA PRO A 37 10.12 18.99 9.71
C PRO A 37 8.85 19.38 8.92
N ARG A 38 8.95 20.28 7.94
CA ARG A 38 7.82 20.65 7.06
C ARG A 38 7.36 19.49 6.17
N PHE A 39 8.27 18.56 5.86
CA PHE A 39 8.02 17.34 5.08
C PHE A 39 7.57 16.17 5.96
N THR A 40 6.79 16.46 7.00
CA THR A 40 6.27 15.45 7.93
C THR A 40 4.77 15.64 8.14
N PRO A 41 4.03 14.58 8.48
CA PRO A 41 2.61 14.69 8.79
C PRO A 41 2.32 15.67 9.94
N ALA A 42 3.16 15.70 10.98
CA ALA A 42 3.04 16.67 12.07
C ALA A 42 3.27 18.10 11.57
N GLY A 43 4.28 18.32 10.72
CA GLY A 43 4.55 19.62 10.11
C GLY A 43 3.37 20.13 9.28
N MET A 44 2.77 19.28 8.44
CA MET A 44 1.58 19.62 7.66
C MET A 44 0.39 19.95 8.56
N ALA A 45 0.09 19.10 9.56
CA ALA A 45 -1.01 19.34 10.49
C ALA A 45 -0.83 20.64 11.29
N LYS A 46 0.37 20.93 11.78
CA LYS A 46 0.67 22.19 12.47
C LYS A 46 0.56 23.40 11.56
N ALA A 47 1.06 23.33 10.33
CA ALA A 47 0.90 24.42 9.38
C ALA A 47 -0.58 24.75 9.12
N LEU A 48 -1.44 23.74 9.00
CA LEU A 48 -2.89 23.93 8.87
C LEU A 48 -3.54 24.54 10.11
N GLN A 49 -3.09 24.18 11.32
CA GLN A 49 -3.54 24.85 12.57
C GLN A 49 -3.24 26.35 12.59
N TYR A 50 -2.20 26.78 11.87
CA TYR A 50 -1.81 28.19 11.72
C TYR A 50 -2.27 28.82 10.40
N GLY A 51 -3.25 28.22 9.72
CA GLY A 51 -3.90 28.82 8.54
C GLY A 51 -3.16 28.62 7.22
N ALA A 52 -2.22 27.68 7.13
CA ALA A 52 -1.64 27.32 5.83
C ALA A 52 -2.71 26.77 4.89
N THR A 53 -2.56 27.03 3.59
CA THR A 53 -3.43 26.49 2.54
C THR A 53 -2.80 25.27 1.89
N ALA A 54 -3.58 24.49 1.13
CA ALA A 54 -3.04 23.38 0.35
C ALA A 54 -1.90 23.83 -0.58
N ALA A 55 -2.04 24.99 -1.24
CA ALA A 55 -1.00 25.55 -2.09
C ALA A 55 0.34 25.80 -1.37
N TRP A 56 0.29 26.26 -0.11
CA TRP A 56 1.52 26.44 0.70
C TRP A 56 2.16 25.11 1.08
N LEU A 57 1.39 24.04 1.11
CA LEU A 57 1.82 22.68 1.43
C LEU A 57 2.07 21.81 0.19
N ALA A 58 2.10 22.38 -1.01
CA ALA A 58 2.24 21.62 -2.26
C ALA A 58 3.44 20.66 -2.22
N ALA A 59 4.65 21.16 -1.93
CA ALA A 59 5.86 20.34 -1.90
C ALA A 59 5.81 19.15 -0.91
N PRO A 60 5.45 19.33 0.39
CA PRO A 60 5.34 18.18 1.29
C PRO A 60 4.16 17.25 0.96
N VAL A 61 3.04 17.77 0.45
CA VAL A 61 1.90 16.93 0.01
C VAL A 61 2.28 16.06 -1.19
N GLU A 62 3.03 16.64 -2.13
CA GLU A 62 3.57 15.95 -3.28
C GLU A 62 4.60 14.90 -2.88
N ALA A 63 5.51 15.21 -1.96
CA ALA A 63 6.54 14.27 -1.54
C ALA A 63 6.02 13.08 -0.70
N CYS A 64 4.78 13.11 -0.21
CA CYS A 64 4.22 12.03 0.60
C CYS A 64 3.98 10.74 -0.22
N SER A 65 4.44 9.60 0.27
CA SER A 65 4.22 8.32 -0.43
C SER A 65 2.90 7.62 -0.08
N LEU A 66 2.05 8.25 0.74
CA LEU A 66 0.82 7.66 1.29
C LEU A 66 1.02 6.27 1.93
N CYS A 67 2.23 5.96 2.43
CA CYS A 67 2.55 4.65 3.03
C CYS A 67 1.75 4.28 4.29
N GLY A 68 1.06 5.25 4.91
CA GLY A 68 0.23 5.01 6.09
C GLY A 68 0.98 4.85 7.43
N ALA A 69 2.31 4.84 7.43
CA ALA A 69 3.13 4.60 8.64
C ALA A 69 2.83 5.55 9.80
N CYS A 70 2.36 6.76 9.48
CA CYS A 70 2.05 7.80 10.46
C CYS A 70 0.76 7.57 11.25
N ASP A 71 -0.18 6.77 10.75
CA ASP A 71 -1.47 6.51 11.41
C ASP A 71 -1.33 5.74 12.72
N PRO A 72 -0.73 4.54 12.75
CA PRO A 72 -0.71 3.72 13.97
C PRO A 72 0.09 4.37 15.10
N VAL A 73 0.98 5.32 14.80
CA VAL A 73 1.78 6.03 15.79
C VAL A 73 1.18 7.37 16.24
N CYS A 74 0.06 7.81 15.65
CA CYS A 74 -0.58 9.06 16.02
C CYS A 74 -1.43 8.87 17.29
N PRO A 75 -1.04 9.43 18.45
CA PRO A 75 -1.79 9.24 19.69
C PRO A 75 -3.15 9.96 19.68
N GLU A 76 -3.32 10.92 18.77
CA GLU A 76 -4.56 11.69 18.61
C GLU A 76 -5.57 11.01 17.68
N GLY A 77 -5.21 9.90 17.04
CA GLY A 77 -6.10 9.19 16.10
C GLY A 77 -6.47 10.03 14.87
N ILE A 78 -5.54 10.85 14.38
CA ILE A 78 -5.72 11.66 13.17
C ILE A 78 -5.51 10.78 11.95
N ASP A 79 -6.42 10.88 10.97
CA ASP A 79 -6.28 10.24 9.67
C ASP A 79 -5.29 11.01 8.78
N LEU A 80 -4.00 10.82 9.01
CA LEU A 80 -2.95 11.61 8.35
C LEU A 80 -2.83 11.32 6.84
N PRO A 81 -2.95 10.07 6.35
CA PRO A 81 -3.08 9.81 4.92
C PRO A 81 -4.34 10.43 4.32
N GLY A 82 -5.48 10.40 5.03
CA GLY A 82 -6.71 11.08 4.62
C GLY A 82 -6.50 12.56 4.41
N LEU A 83 -5.87 13.22 5.39
CA LEU A 83 -5.48 14.62 5.27
C LEU A 83 -4.66 14.90 4.01
N VAL A 84 -3.67 14.06 3.71
CA VAL A 84 -2.84 14.24 2.50
C VAL A 84 -3.65 14.03 1.22
N MET A 85 -4.55 13.04 1.17
CA MET A 85 -5.44 12.83 0.03
C MET A 85 -6.36 14.04 -0.20
N ASP A 86 -6.93 14.61 0.86
CA ASP A 86 -7.77 15.80 0.76
C ASP A 86 -6.97 17.03 0.27
N LEU A 87 -5.73 17.20 0.73
CA LEU A 87 -4.84 18.26 0.25
C LEU A 87 -4.46 18.06 -1.21
N ARG A 88 -4.22 16.82 -1.67
CA ARG A 88 -3.96 16.53 -3.09
C ARG A 88 -5.17 16.89 -3.96
N LEU A 89 -6.37 16.57 -3.51
CA LEU A 89 -7.59 16.96 -4.20
C LEU A 89 -7.74 18.49 -4.32
N GLN A 90 -7.46 19.22 -3.24
CA GLN A 90 -7.46 20.68 -3.27
C GLN A 90 -6.41 21.24 -4.24
N LEU A 91 -5.20 20.67 -4.26
CA LEU A 91 -4.14 21.07 -5.19
C LEU A 91 -4.53 20.80 -6.64
N ALA A 92 -5.05 19.63 -6.96
CA ALA A 92 -5.49 19.25 -8.30
C ALA A 92 -6.60 20.18 -8.84
N ASN A 93 -7.43 20.72 -7.95
CA ASN A 93 -8.48 21.68 -8.30
C ASN A 93 -8.00 23.13 -8.37
N SER A 94 -6.85 23.46 -7.76
CA SER A 94 -6.37 24.84 -7.63
C SER A 94 -5.19 25.17 -8.56
N LEU A 95 -4.45 24.15 -8.99
CA LEU A 95 -3.21 24.31 -9.76
C LEU A 95 -3.28 23.49 -11.06
N PRO A 96 -2.67 23.98 -12.15
CA PRO A 96 -2.47 23.17 -13.34
C PRO A 96 -1.62 21.93 -13.01
N SER A 97 -2.02 20.78 -13.55
CA SER A 97 -1.23 19.56 -13.42
C SER A 97 0.06 19.68 -14.24
N PRO A 98 1.20 19.21 -13.72
CA PRO A 98 2.42 19.11 -14.51
C PRO A 98 2.34 18.02 -15.61
N ASN A 99 1.39 17.09 -15.51
CA ASN A 99 1.11 16.08 -16.52
C ASN A 99 -0.40 16.04 -16.83
N PRO A 100 -0.92 16.97 -17.66
CA PRO A 100 -2.34 17.07 -17.95
C PRO A 100 -2.86 15.85 -18.73
N ALA A 101 -2.05 15.29 -19.63
CA ALA A 101 -2.43 14.13 -20.45
C ALA A 101 -2.74 12.89 -19.59
N LEU A 102 -1.92 12.61 -18.57
CA LEU A 102 -2.18 11.52 -17.62
C LEU A 102 -3.48 11.73 -16.84
N LEU A 103 -3.74 12.96 -16.38
CA LEU A 103 -4.97 13.25 -15.64
C LEU A 103 -6.20 13.18 -16.53
N ASP A 104 -6.11 13.61 -17.79
CA ASP A 104 -7.22 13.55 -18.74
C ASP A 104 -7.54 12.11 -19.13
N ASP A 105 -6.51 11.26 -19.35
CA ASP A 105 -6.69 9.81 -19.51
C ASP A 105 -7.38 9.18 -18.29
N LEU A 106 -6.91 9.51 -17.09
CA LEU A 106 -7.51 9.00 -15.85
C LEU A 106 -8.97 9.44 -15.69
N ARG A 107 -9.28 10.70 -15.96
CA ARG A 107 -10.67 11.20 -15.93
C ARG A 107 -11.54 10.49 -16.95
N ALA A 108 -11.02 10.23 -18.15
CA ALA A 108 -11.74 9.49 -19.18
C ALA A 108 -12.03 8.05 -18.72
N ARG A 109 -11.06 7.35 -18.10
CA ARG A 109 -11.26 6.01 -17.53
C ARG A 109 -12.30 6.00 -16.41
N LEU A 110 -12.24 6.98 -15.50
CA LEU A 110 -13.22 7.14 -14.42
C LEU A 110 -14.64 7.41 -14.94
N GLN A 111 -14.78 8.08 -16.09
CA GLN A 111 -16.09 8.35 -16.72
C GLN A 111 -16.64 7.14 -17.49
N GLN A 112 -15.78 6.32 -18.09
CA GLN A 112 -16.21 5.13 -18.83
C GLN A 112 -16.77 4.06 -17.88
N GLY A 113 -16.18 3.95 -16.68
CA GLY A 113 -16.50 2.86 -15.74
C GLY A 113 -16.11 1.49 -16.31
N ALA A 114 -16.16 0.47 -15.46
CA ALA A 114 -16.01 -0.90 -15.95
C ALA A 114 -17.30 -1.35 -16.65
N ALA A 115 -17.23 -2.36 -17.53
CA ALA A 115 -18.44 -3.01 -18.02
C ALA A 115 -19.25 -3.62 -16.86
N ALA A 116 -20.58 -3.69 -17.00
CA ALA A 116 -21.44 -4.27 -15.98
C ALA A 116 -21.01 -5.73 -15.69
N PRO A 117 -20.68 -6.08 -14.43
CA PRO A 117 -20.15 -7.40 -14.11
C PRO A 117 -21.24 -8.47 -14.23
N VAL A 118 -20.85 -9.65 -14.73
CA VAL A 118 -21.66 -10.88 -14.70
C VAL A 118 -20.96 -11.87 -13.77
N VAL A 119 -20.91 -11.56 -12.47
CA VAL A 119 -20.28 -12.45 -11.48
C VAL A 119 -21.36 -13.12 -10.63
N SER A 120 -21.23 -14.44 -10.44
CA SER A 120 -22.04 -15.19 -9.51
C SER A 120 -21.89 -14.63 -8.10
N ARG A 121 -23.01 -14.26 -7.48
CA ARG A 121 -23.05 -13.76 -6.11
C ARG A 121 -22.37 -14.79 -5.18
N SER A 122 -21.55 -14.30 -4.24
CA SER A 122 -20.94 -15.01 -3.09
C SER A 122 -19.52 -15.59 -3.22
N ALA A 123 -18.85 -15.60 -4.39
CA ALA A 123 -17.46 -16.04 -4.46
C ALA A 123 -16.48 -14.97 -3.94
N PRO A 124 -15.42 -15.31 -3.18
CA PRO A 124 -14.43 -14.32 -2.77
C PRO A 124 -13.65 -13.78 -3.99
N LEU A 125 -13.35 -12.48 -3.97
CA LEU A 125 -12.79 -11.73 -5.10
C LEU A 125 -11.35 -11.31 -4.84
N LEU A 126 -10.53 -11.34 -5.89
CA LEU A 126 -9.22 -10.72 -5.97
C LEU A 126 -9.31 -9.41 -6.76
N LEU A 127 -8.82 -8.32 -6.17
CA LEU A 127 -8.56 -7.04 -6.83
C LEU A 127 -7.04 -6.97 -7.10
N PRO A 128 -6.57 -7.36 -8.29
CA PRO A 128 -5.13 -7.45 -8.57
C PRO A 128 -4.45 -6.09 -8.69
N GLY A 129 -5.18 -5.03 -9.02
CA GLY A 129 -4.57 -3.72 -9.32
C GLY A 129 -3.74 -3.75 -10.61
N ALA A 130 -3.19 -2.60 -10.99
CA ALA A 130 -2.50 -2.43 -12.28
C ALA A 130 -1.24 -3.29 -12.40
N ASP A 131 -0.38 -3.27 -11.38
CA ASP A 131 0.94 -3.91 -11.44
C ASP A 131 0.84 -5.45 -11.58
N LEU A 132 -0.01 -6.09 -10.76
CA LEU A 132 -0.21 -7.53 -10.87
C LEU A 132 -0.95 -7.90 -12.15
N ARG A 133 -1.88 -7.06 -12.64
CA ARG A 133 -2.57 -7.28 -13.91
C ARG A 133 -1.64 -7.22 -15.12
N ALA A 134 -0.56 -6.43 -15.03
CA ALA A 134 0.46 -6.36 -16.08
C ALA A 134 1.31 -7.64 -16.21
N ASP A 135 1.45 -8.42 -15.13
CA ASP A 135 2.12 -9.73 -15.14
C ASP A 135 1.10 -10.88 -15.13
N ALA A 136 0.65 -11.28 -16.32
CA ALA A 136 -0.34 -12.35 -16.49
C ALA A 136 0.10 -13.68 -15.87
N ALA A 137 1.40 -13.99 -15.88
CA ALA A 137 1.91 -15.24 -15.33
C ALA A 137 1.86 -15.23 -13.80
N LEU A 138 2.23 -14.11 -13.18
CA LEU A 138 2.13 -13.95 -11.73
C LEU A 138 0.68 -13.86 -11.26
N LEU A 139 -0.18 -13.17 -11.99
CA LEU A 139 -1.62 -13.12 -11.70
C LEU A 139 -2.24 -14.53 -11.71
N ALA A 140 -1.93 -15.35 -12.72
CA ALA A 140 -2.39 -16.72 -12.80
C ALA A 140 -1.91 -17.56 -11.60
N ARG A 141 -0.66 -17.39 -11.17
CA ARG A 141 -0.12 -18.03 -9.95
C ARG A 141 -0.88 -17.60 -8.69
N VAL A 142 -1.07 -16.30 -8.50
CA VAL A 142 -1.84 -15.75 -7.35
C VAL A 142 -3.25 -16.32 -7.34
N GLN A 143 -3.92 -16.34 -8.50
CA GLN A 143 -5.26 -16.88 -8.64
C GLN A 143 -5.31 -18.36 -8.25
N ALA A 144 -4.37 -19.17 -8.74
CA ALA A 144 -4.29 -20.60 -8.44
C ALA A 144 -4.05 -20.87 -6.93
N LEU A 145 -3.15 -20.10 -6.30
CA LEU A 145 -2.83 -20.27 -4.87
C LEU A 145 -3.98 -19.86 -3.95
N LEU A 146 -4.73 -18.82 -4.32
CA LEU A 146 -5.80 -18.31 -3.48
C LEU A 146 -7.16 -18.94 -3.79
N GLY A 147 -7.36 -19.51 -4.99
CA GLY A 147 -8.64 -20.04 -5.44
C GLY A 147 -9.73 -18.96 -5.52
N LEU A 148 -9.35 -17.73 -5.89
CA LEU A 148 -10.25 -16.58 -5.94
C LEU A 148 -10.67 -16.27 -7.37
N ALA A 149 -11.87 -15.72 -7.53
CA ALA A 149 -12.26 -15.11 -8.80
C ALA A 149 -11.57 -13.74 -8.93
N ILE A 150 -11.10 -13.42 -10.13
CA ILE A 150 -10.54 -12.10 -10.43
C ILE A 150 -11.72 -11.15 -10.68
N ALA A 151 -11.73 -9.98 -10.05
CA ALA A 151 -12.75 -8.99 -10.31
C ALA A 151 -12.56 -8.37 -11.71
N ASP A 152 -13.66 -8.22 -12.45
CA ASP A 152 -13.66 -7.50 -13.73
C ASP A 152 -13.25 -6.03 -13.54
N ASP A 153 -13.73 -5.44 -12.43
CA ASP A 153 -13.38 -4.11 -11.96
C ASP A 153 -12.58 -4.22 -10.66
N ASP A 154 -11.28 -3.94 -10.74
CA ASP A 154 -10.37 -4.00 -9.59
C ASP A 154 -10.13 -2.64 -8.94
N GLY A 155 -10.76 -1.57 -9.45
CA GLY A 155 -10.64 -0.22 -8.92
C GLY A 155 -9.25 0.40 -9.07
N ALA A 156 -8.40 -0.08 -9.99
CA ALA A 156 -7.06 0.49 -10.19
C ALA A 156 -7.10 1.99 -10.58
N ASP A 157 -8.10 2.42 -11.35
CA ASP A 157 -8.36 3.83 -11.67
C ASP A 157 -8.75 4.64 -10.43
N ILE A 158 -9.60 4.09 -9.56
CA ILE A 158 -9.98 4.69 -8.28
C ILE A 158 -8.76 4.82 -7.36
N ALA A 159 -7.93 3.79 -7.26
CA ALA A 159 -6.70 3.82 -6.46
C ALA A 159 -5.75 4.91 -6.96
N LEU A 160 -5.55 5.00 -8.28
CA LEU A 160 -4.73 6.05 -8.89
C LEU A 160 -5.34 7.44 -8.66
N ALA A 161 -6.66 7.60 -8.78
CA ALA A 161 -7.34 8.86 -8.53
C ALA A 161 -7.16 9.36 -7.09
N LEU A 162 -7.32 8.48 -6.10
CA LEU A 162 -7.05 8.79 -4.69
C LEU A 162 -5.61 9.25 -4.49
N GLU A 163 -4.67 8.57 -5.15
CA GLU A 163 -3.26 8.88 -5.03
C GLU A 163 -2.88 10.20 -5.71
N LEU A 164 -3.48 10.51 -6.87
CA LEU A 164 -3.21 11.74 -7.61
C LEU A 164 -4.06 12.94 -7.13
N GLY A 165 -5.03 12.72 -6.24
CA GLY A 165 -5.99 13.76 -5.84
C GLY A 165 -6.98 14.12 -6.94
N VAL A 166 -7.35 13.16 -7.79
CA VAL A 166 -8.38 13.37 -8.81
C VAL A 166 -9.75 13.03 -8.21
N GLU A 167 -10.74 13.90 -8.44
CA GLU A 167 -12.11 13.65 -8.03
C GLU A 167 -12.65 12.36 -8.68
N ILE A 168 -13.19 11.46 -7.85
CA ILE A 168 -13.82 10.23 -8.32
C ILE A 168 -15.31 10.50 -8.51
N PRO A 169 -15.85 10.37 -9.73
CA PRO A 169 -17.28 10.56 -9.96
C PRO A 169 -18.12 9.62 -9.09
N GLN A 170 -19.18 10.14 -8.46
CA GLN A 170 -20.01 9.36 -7.54
C GLN A 170 -20.59 8.10 -8.19
N HIS A 171 -21.01 8.18 -9.46
CA HIS A 171 -21.54 7.02 -10.20
C HIS A 171 -20.49 5.92 -10.38
N ARG A 172 -19.23 6.29 -10.68
CA ARG A 172 -18.11 5.36 -10.84
C ARG A 172 -17.82 4.63 -9.54
N LEU A 173 -17.78 5.36 -8.43
CA LEU A 173 -17.59 4.79 -7.10
C LEU A 173 -18.74 3.87 -6.71
N GLN A 174 -19.99 4.28 -6.94
CA GLN A 174 -21.17 3.45 -6.65
C GLN A 174 -21.16 2.15 -7.46
N GLN A 175 -20.82 2.22 -8.74
CA GLN A 175 -20.70 1.06 -9.61
C GLN A 175 -19.64 0.08 -9.10
N PHE A 176 -18.46 0.58 -8.74
CA PHE A 176 -17.39 -0.22 -8.15
C PHE A 176 -17.84 -0.88 -6.84
N LEU A 177 -18.41 -0.11 -5.91
CA LEU A 177 -18.84 -0.66 -4.61
C LEU A 177 -19.98 -1.67 -4.77
N ALA A 178 -20.87 -1.48 -5.74
CA ALA A 178 -21.95 -2.41 -6.03
C ALA A 178 -21.42 -3.78 -6.52
N SER A 179 -20.32 -3.80 -7.28
CA SER A 179 -19.70 -5.06 -7.75
C SER A 179 -19.03 -5.86 -6.63
N LEU A 180 -18.68 -5.20 -5.53
CA LEU A 180 -18.00 -5.82 -4.38
C LEU A 180 -18.94 -6.21 -3.23
N ASN A 181 -20.19 -5.74 -3.27
CA ASN A 181 -21.12 -5.91 -2.16
C ASN A 181 -21.43 -7.40 -1.90
N GLY A 182 -21.26 -7.84 -0.66
CA GLY A 182 -21.47 -9.24 -0.24
C GLY A 182 -20.32 -10.20 -0.53
N HIS A 183 -19.20 -9.72 -1.09
CA HIS A 183 -18.01 -10.53 -1.35
C HIS A 183 -16.97 -10.38 -0.23
N SER A 184 -16.22 -11.44 0.04
CA SER A 184 -14.92 -11.33 0.72
C SER A 184 -13.87 -10.89 -0.29
N ILE A 185 -13.01 -9.93 0.09
CA ILE A 185 -12.14 -9.21 -0.84
C ILE A 185 -10.68 -9.39 -0.44
N VAL A 186 -9.84 -9.77 -1.40
CA VAL A 186 -8.38 -9.66 -1.31
C VAL A 186 -7.92 -8.57 -2.27
N ALA A 187 -7.20 -7.57 -1.77
CA ALA A 187 -6.72 -6.46 -2.59
C ALA A 187 -5.18 -6.41 -2.61
N ALA A 188 -4.61 -6.24 -3.80
CA ALA A 188 -3.16 -6.03 -3.96
C ALA A 188 -2.75 -4.60 -3.62
N ASP A 189 -3.61 -3.61 -3.90
CA ASP A 189 -3.33 -2.21 -3.58
C ASP A 189 -3.76 -1.88 -2.14
N GLY A 190 -2.78 -1.55 -1.30
CA GLY A 190 -3.01 -1.23 0.10
C GLY A 190 -3.72 0.11 0.34
N LEU A 191 -3.62 1.08 -0.58
CA LEU A 191 -4.36 2.35 -0.49
C LEU A 191 -5.85 2.12 -0.77
N LEU A 192 -6.16 1.32 -1.79
CA LEU A 192 -7.54 0.91 -2.07
C LEU A 192 -8.12 0.06 -0.94
N LEU A 193 -7.34 -0.89 -0.40
CA LEU A 193 -7.75 -1.70 0.75
C LEU A 193 -8.16 -0.82 1.95
N ARG A 194 -7.40 0.25 2.22
CA ARG A 194 -7.73 1.23 3.26
C ARG A 194 -9.11 1.84 3.03
N GLN A 195 -9.39 2.30 1.81
CA GLN A 195 -10.68 2.94 1.50
C GLN A 195 -11.84 1.96 1.53
N LEU A 196 -11.63 0.72 1.04
CA LEU A 196 -12.64 -0.34 1.12
C LEU A 196 -13.07 -0.66 2.55
N ARG A 197 -12.19 -0.48 3.55
CA ARG A 197 -12.57 -0.62 4.97
C ARG A 197 -13.57 0.43 5.43
N ARG A 198 -13.52 1.64 4.85
CA ARG A 198 -14.45 2.73 5.15
C ARG A 198 -15.74 2.60 4.36
N TRP A 199 -15.64 2.25 3.08
CA TRP A 199 -16.79 2.18 2.19
C TRP A 199 -17.65 0.93 2.38
N LEU A 200 -17.06 -0.19 2.83
CA LEU A 200 -17.76 -1.47 2.96
C LEU A 200 -17.61 -2.10 4.35
N PRO A 201 -17.79 -1.41 5.48
CA PRO A 201 -17.35 -1.87 6.81
C PRO A 201 -17.73 -3.32 7.18
N GLY A 202 -18.86 -3.85 6.68
CA GLY A 202 -19.31 -5.23 6.89
C GLY A 202 -18.59 -6.34 6.09
N SER A 203 -17.88 -6.04 5.00
CA SER A 203 -17.20 -7.08 4.20
C SER A 203 -15.91 -7.60 4.86
N GLN A 204 -15.56 -8.86 4.63
CA GLN A 204 -14.23 -9.38 5.00
C GLN A 204 -13.21 -8.89 3.98
N ARG A 205 -12.10 -8.31 4.45
CA ARG A 205 -11.04 -7.77 3.60
C ARG A 205 -9.66 -8.19 4.09
N MET A 206 -8.74 -8.43 3.16
CA MET A 206 -7.34 -8.75 3.45
C MET A 206 -6.43 -8.19 2.36
N GLY A 207 -5.20 -7.81 2.72
CA GLY A 207 -4.16 -7.51 1.75
C GLY A 207 -3.64 -8.78 1.08
N LEU A 208 -3.16 -8.65 -0.15
CA LEU A 208 -2.64 -9.78 -0.94
C LEU A 208 -1.53 -10.55 -0.20
N GLY A 209 -0.60 -9.83 0.43
CA GLY A 209 0.51 -10.40 1.18
C GLY A 209 0.08 -11.33 2.32
N ALA A 210 -0.80 -10.85 3.21
CA ALA A 210 -1.39 -11.65 4.27
C ALA A 210 -2.22 -12.83 3.71
N ALA A 211 -2.94 -12.63 2.60
CA ALA A 211 -3.71 -13.71 1.99
C ALA A 211 -2.82 -14.83 1.44
N LEU A 212 -1.71 -14.49 0.78
CA LEU A 212 -0.74 -15.46 0.23
C LEU A 212 0.05 -16.16 1.34
N SER A 213 0.61 -15.43 2.30
CA SER A 213 1.38 -16.02 3.42
C SER A 213 0.52 -16.85 4.38
N SER A 214 -0.81 -16.74 4.28
CA SER A 214 -1.74 -17.62 4.99
C SER A 214 -1.80 -19.03 4.40
N ARG A 215 -1.33 -19.22 3.15
CA ARG A 215 -1.36 -20.50 2.46
C ARG A 215 -0.21 -21.40 2.92
N PRO A 216 -0.47 -22.67 3.29
CA PRO A 216 0.58 -23.60 3.70
C PRO A 216 1.71 -23.73 2.69
N ALA A 217 1.40 -23.82 1.39
CA ALA A 217 2.39 -23.95 0.32
C ALA A 217 3.37 -22.76 0.24
N VAL A 218 2.89 -21.55 0.50
CA VAL A 218 3.75 -20.35 0.55
C VAL A 218 4.53 -20.33 1.87
N ARG A 219 3.84 -20.58 2.99
CA ARG A 219 4.42 -20.47 4.34
C ARG A 219 5.54 -21.48 4.59
N SER A 220 5.38 -22.73 4.15
CA SER A 220 6.40 -23.77 4.32
C SER A 220 7.70 -23.49 3.56
N ASN A 221 7.63 -22.60 2.56
CA ASN A 221 8.76 -22.21 1.74
C ASN A 221 9.40 -20.89 2.18
N LEU A 222 8.93 -20.26 3.27
CA LEU A 222 9.61 -19.16 3.92
C LEU A 222 10.73 -19.68 4.84
N LEU A 223 11.91 -19.10 4.71
CA LEU A 223 13.12 -19.53 5.42
C LEU A 223 13.55 -18.50 6.46
N ALA A 224 14.22 -18.96 7.51
CA ALA A 224 14.79 -18.07 8.52
C ALA A 224 15.86 -17.11 7.96
N THR A 225 16.45 -17.44 6.80
CA THR A 225 17.42 -16.60 6.10
C THR A 225 16.78 -15.58 5.15
N ASP A 226 15.46 -15.57 5.01
CA ASP A 226 14.75 -14.62 4.15
C ASP A 226 14.60 -13.25 4.82
N LEU A 227 14.64 -12.19 4.00
CA LEU A 227 14.06 -10.89 4.35
C LEU A 227 12.69 -10.80 3.69
N TYR A 228 11.64 -10.86 4.50
CA TYR A 228 10.26 -10.65 4.08
C TYR A 228 9.90 -9.16 4.14
N VAL A 229 9.45 -8.62 3.02
CA VAL A 229 9.08 -7.21 2.85
C VAL A 229 7.57 -7.11 2.74
N ILE A 230 6.97 -6.59 3.80
CA ILE A 230 5.53 -6.34 3.92
C ILE A 230 5.15 -5.09 3.12
N GLU A 231 4.05 -5.17 2.37
CA GLU A 231 3.45 -4.00 1.71
C GLU A 231 2.89 -3.05 2.77
N ALA A 232 3.51 -1.87 2.89
CA ALA A 232 3.30 -0.98 4.02
C ALA A 232 1.88 -0.40 4.09
N ARG A 233 1.25 -0.04 2.96
CA ARG A 233 -0.04 0.65 2.94
C ARG A 233 -1.14 -0.24 3.51
N GLY A 234 -1.20 -1.49 3.06
CA GLY A 234 -2.14 -2.51 3.50
C GLY A 234 -1.88 -2.94 4.94
N TYR A 235 -0.61 -3.07 5.33
CA TYR A 235 -0.21 -3.34 6.71
C TYR A 235 -0.73 -2.27 7.68
N HIS A 236 -0.47 -0.99 7.40
CA HIS A 236 -0.89 0.11 8.27
C HIS A 236 -2.41 0.36 8.27
N ALA A 237 -3.11 0.02 7.18
CA ALA A 237 -4.57 0.14 7.10
C ALA A 237 -5.32 -0.80 8.08
N ASP A 238 -4.66 -1.85 8.56
CA ASP A 238 -5.21 -2.83 9.50
C ASP A 238 -4.21 -3.21 10.60
N TYR A 239 -3.52 -2.19 11.09
CA TYR A 239 -2.31 -2.33 11.90
C TYR A 239 -2.43 -3.32 13.06
N GLU A 240 -3.43 -3.19 13.92
CA GLU A 240 -3.57 -4.06 15.11
C GLU A 240 -3.68 -5.55 14.73
N ARG A 241 -4.49 -5.88 13.72
CA ARG A 241 -4.64 -7.26 13.25
C ARG A 241 -3.36 -7.74 12.55
N MET A 242 -2.72 -6.87 11.78
CA MET A 242 -1.53 -7.22 11.01
C MET A 242 -0.30 -7.41 11.89
N VAL A 243 -0.10 -6.63 12.96
CA VAL A 243 0.96 -6.86 13.95
C VAL A 243 0.88 -8.30 14.49
N ALA A 244 -0.30 -8.71 14.98
CA ALA A 244 -0.48 -10.05 15.52
C ALA A 244 -0.29 -11.15 14.47
N TYR A 245 -0.66 -10.89 13.22
CA TYR A 245 -0.47 -11.82 12.11
C TYR A 245 1.02 -12.02 11.79
N TYR A 246 1.75 -10.93 11.53
CA TYR A 246 3.16 -11.00 11.12
C TYR A 246 4.09 -11.40 12.27
N ASP A 247 3.75 -11.10 13.52
CA ASP A 247 4.47 -11.64 14.69
C ASP A 247 4.42 -13.16 14.71
N ARG A 248 3.24 -13.74 14.45
CA ARG A 248 3.08 -15.18 14.36
C ARG A 248 3.85 -15.76 13.17
N LEU A 249 3.74 -15.13 12.00
CA LEU A 249 4.46 -15.56 10.81
C LEU A 249 5.98 -15.57 11.05
N GLN A 250 6.51 -14.52 11.68
CA GLN A 250 7.92 -14.43 12.05
C GLN A 250 8.33 -15.52 13.05
N LEU A 251 7.52 -15.77 14.09
CA LEU A 251 7.79 -16.84 15.05
C LEU A 251 7.79 -18.23 14.40
N GLU A 252 6.87 -18.48 13.47
CA GLU A 252 6.73 -19.77 12.77
C GLU A 252 7.86 -20.03 11.76
N THR A 253 8.34 -19.00 11.08
CA THR A 253 9.28 -19.14 9.94
C THR A 253 10.71 -18.74 10.27
N GLY A 254 10.90 -17.92 11.31
CA GLY A 254 12.18 -17.31 11.67
C GLY A 254 12.66 -16.21 10.72
N CYS A 255 11.89 -15.85 9.68
CA CYS A 255 12.33 -14.84 8.71
C CYS A 255 12.44 -13.44 9.33
N ALA A 256 13.32 -12.63 8.77
CA ALA A 256 13.40 -11.21 9.14
C ALA A 256 12.31 -10.42 8.41
N LEU A 257 11.70 -9.45 9.07
CA LEU A 257 10.70 -8.55 8.46
C LEU A 257 11.26 -7.14 8.23
N ASN A 258 10.69 -6.37 7.32
CA ASN A 258 10.96 -4.93 7.12
C ASN A 258 10.30 -4.03 8.19
N LEU A 259 10.07 -4.54 9.40
CA LEU A 259 9.52 -3.79 10.52
C LEU A 259 10.62 -3.02 11.28
N ASP A 260 10.29 -1.85 11.82
CA ASP A 260 11.14 -1.12 12.76
C ASP A 260 10.89 -1.54 14.22
N LEU A 261 11.53 -0.84 15.17
CA LEU A 261 11.38 -1.13 16.61
C LEU A 261 9.97 -0.86 17.15
N GLN A 262 9.18 -0.05 16.44
CA GLN A 262 7.78 0.24 16.76
C GLN A 262 6.82 -0.68 16.01
N ARG A 263 7.33 -1.71 15.32
CA ARG A 263 6.59 -2.62 14.44
C ARG A 263 5.94 -1.91 13.25
N ILE A 264 6.52 -0.82 12.78
CA ILE A 264 6.05 -0.12 11.58
C ILE A 264 6.76 -0.68 10.36
N ALA A 265 6.00 -1.04 9.32
CA ALA A 265 6.55 -1.53 8.07
C ALA A 265 7.23 -0.38 7.31
N ILE A 266 8.54 -0.48 7.09
CA ILE A 266 9.26 0.51 6.29
C ILE A 266 9.02 0.21 4.80
N PRO A 267 8.42 1.13 4.04
CA PRO A 267 8.22 0.92 2.61
C PRO A 267 9.57 0.93 1.88
N ALA A 268 9.79 -0.01 0.97
CA ALA A 268 11.01 -0.01 0.14
C ALA A 268 10.93 1.08 -0.94
N VAL A 269 9.71 1.38 -1.41
CA VAL A 269 9.41 2.47 -2.34
C VAL A 269 8.80 3.67 -1.61
N ALA A 270 9.38 4.84 -1.77
CA ALA A 270 8.88 6.09 -1.17
C ALA A 270 8.40 7.09 -2.24
N GLN A 271 7.76 6.58 -3.30
CA GLN A 271 7.33 7.40 -4.42
C GLN A 271 6.28 8.44 -4.00
N GLY A 272 6.62 9.71 -4.14
CA GLY A 272 5.69 10.82 -4.01
C GLY A 272 4.85 11.02 -5.27
N LEU A 273 3.89 11.95 -5.20
CA LEU A 273 3.05 12.40 -6.31
C LEU A 273 3.87 12.84 -7.53
N SER A 274 4.90 13.67 -7.35
CA SER A 274 5.70 14.19 -8.47
C SER A 274 6.43 13.07 -9.23
N GLN A 275 6.83 12.00 -8.55
CA GLN A 275 7.42 10.82 -9.17
C GLN A 275 6.37 10.00 -9.93
N LYS A 276 5.16 9.86 -9.37
CA LYS A 276 4.04 9.18 -10.05
C LYS A 276 3.48 9.94 -11.24
N LEU A 277 3.61 11.27 -11.26
CA LEU A 277 3.28 12.10 -12.42
C LEU A 277 4.40 12.12 -13.47
N GLU A 278 5.49 11.37 -13.26
CA GLU A 278 6.67 11.29 -14.13
C GLU A 278 7.42 12.63 -14.30
N VAL A 279 7.31 13.51 -13.29
CA VAL A 279 7.90 14.86 -13.32
C VAL A 279 9.30 14.87 -12.69
N ALA A 280 9.56 13.95 -11.77
CA ALA A 280 10.83 13.83 -11.07
C ALA A 280 11.33 12.38 -11.07
N PRO A 281 12.64 12.15 -11.22
CA PRO A 281 13.20 10.80 -11.10
C PRO A 281 12.97 10.25 -9.67
N GLY A 282 12.60 8.98 -9.60
CA GLY A 282 12.48 8.25 -8.34
C GLY A 282 13.85 7.86 -7.76
N ASP A 283 14.18 8.32 -6.55
CA ASP A 283 15.29 7.74 -5.76
C ASP A 283 14.75 6.70 -4.77
N ASP A 284 14.06 5.68 -5.31
CA ASP A 284 13.52 4.59 -4.50
C ASP A 284 14.63 3.74 -3.87
N GLY A 285 15.83 3.79 -4.46
CA GLY A 285 16.95 2.98 -4.04
C GLY A 285 17.45 3.32 -2.63
N ALA A 286 17.31 4.57 -2.18
CA ALA A 286 17.77 4.98 -0.86
C ALA A 286 17.06 4.20 0.27
N GLN A 287 15.76 3.97 0.16
CA GLN A 287 14.98 3.28 1.19
C GLN A 287 15.21 1.77 1.16
N ALA A 288 15.23 1.14 -0.02
CA ALA A 288 15.60 -0.26 -0.16
C ALA A 288 17.01 -0.54 0.40
N LYS A 289 18.01 0.29 0.07
CA LYS A 289 19.37 0.20 0.65
C LYS A 289 19.38 0.34 2.17
N TRP A 290 18.56 1.24 2.71
CA TRP A 290 18.45 1.42 4.16
C TRP A 290 17.85 0.17 4.84
N ILE A 291 16.83 -0.45 4.25
CA ILE A 291 16.24 -1.70 4.77
C ILE A 291 17.31 -2.81 4.84
N LEU A 292 18.20 -2.89 3.83
CA LEU A 292 19.29 -3.87 3.78
C LEU A 292 20.46 -3.56 4.73
N LYS A 293 20.55 -2.34 5.27
CA LYS A 293 21.72 -1.92 6.06
C LYS A 293 21.89 -2.81 7.30
N GLY A 294 23.04 -3.49 7.37
CA GLY A 294 23.39 -4.39 8.47
C GLY A 294 22.70 -5.76 8.42
N ARG A 295 21.94 -6.05 7.36
CA ARG A 295 21.29 -7.35 7.12
C ARG A 295 22.07 -8.14 6.07
N ARG A 296 21.97 -9.47 6.12
CA ARG A 296 22.57 -10.39 5.15
C ARG A 296 21.59 -11.52 4.80
N PRO A 297 20.42 -11.21 4.21
CA PRO A 297 19.47 -12.24 3.85
C PRO A 297 20.00 -13.07 2.67
N ALA A 298 19.57 -14.33 2.58
CA ALA A 298 19.89 -15.18 1.44
C ALA A 298 19.09 -14.79 0.19
N ARG A 299 17.87 -14.25 0.39
CA ARG A 299 16.99 -13.68 -0.63
C ARG A 299 15.98 -12.72 0.00
N ILE A 300 15.33 -11.94 -0.85
CA ILE A 300 14.30 -10.98 -0.47
C ILE A 300 12.96 -11.48 -1.01
N VAL A 301 11.97 -11.63 -0.12
CA VAL A 301 10.61 -12.04 -0.47
C VAL A 301 9.71 -10.82 -0.30
N VAL A 302 9.00 -10.41 -1.34
CA VAL A 302 8.18 -9.19 -1.31
C VAL A 302 6.71 -9.47 -1.58
N GLU A 303 5.84 -8.62 -1.03
CA GLU A 303 4.39 -8.68 -1.25
C GLU A 303 3.90 -7.84 -2.43
N SER A 304 4.73 -6.90 -2.92
CA SER A 304 4.37 -5.96 -3.99
C SER A 304 5.39 -5.97 -5.13
N MET A 305 4.92 -5.78 -6.36
CA MET A 305 5.78 -5.69 -7.54
C MET A 305 6.66 -4.43 -7.54
N ALA A 306 6.16 -3.35 -6.94
CA ALA A 306 6.94 -2.12 -6.76
C ALA A 306 8.19 -2.37 -5.89
N ASP A 307 8.04 -3.17 -4.82
CA ASP A 307 9.17 -3.54 -3.96
C ASP A 307 10.13 -4.51 -4.68
N CYS A 308 9.64 -5.43 -5.54
CA CYS A 308 10.52 -6.26 -6.40
C CYS A 308 11.51 -5.38 -7.16
N ALA A 309 10.96 -4.46 -7.96
CA ALA A 309 11.74 -3.56 -8.80
C ALA A 309 12.67 -2.63 -8.00
N ALA A 310 12.30 -2.27 -6.76
CA ALA A 310 13.14 -1.48 -5.88
C ALA A 310 14.38 -2.24 -5.41
N PHE A 311 14.21 -3.50 -4.99
CA PHE A 311 15.33 -4.31 -4.48
C PHE A 311 16.25 -4.81 -5.60
N GLU A 312 15.70 -5.20 -6.75
CA GLU A 312 16.50 -5.61 -7.92
C GLU A 312 17.46 -4.51 -8.40
N ARG A 313 17.10 -3.23 -8.20
CA ARG A 313 17.95 -2.09 -8.56
C ARG A 313 19.11 -1.83 -7.59
N VAL A 314 19.08 -2.39 -6.37
CA VAL A 314 20.02 -2.00 -5.31
C VAL A 314 20.88 -3.12 -4.75
N CYS A 315 20.61 -4.38 -5.10
CA CYS A 315 21.41 -5.51 -4.68
C CYS A 315 21.31 -6.68 -5.67
N ASP A 316 22.34 -7.53 -5.67
CA ASP A 316 22.39 -8.75 -6.48
C ASP A 316 21.74 -9.97 -5.80
N LEU A 317 20.97 -9.75 -4.73
CA LEU A 317 20.28 -10.84 -4.04
C LEU A 317 19.08 -11.30 -4.87
N PRO A 318 18.70 -12.60 -4.81
CA PRO A 318 17.45 -13.04 -5.39
C PRO A 318 16.28 -12.28 -4.76
N VAL A 319 15.46 -11.64 -5.59
CA VAL A 319 14.22 -10.99 -5.18
C VAL A 319 13.07 -11.80 -5.78
N VAL A 320 12.14 -12.25 -4.95
CA VAL A 320 11.01 -13.06 -5.39
C VAL A 320 9.71 -12.49 -4.87
N HIS A 321 8.67 -12.51 -5.68
CA HIS A 321 7.34 -12.21 -5.22
C HIS A 321 6.81 -13.38 -4.38
N LEU A 322 6.08 -13.08 -3.31
CA LEU A 322 5.58 -14.06 -2.35
C LEU A 322 4.81 -15.24 -2.99
N ALA A 323 4.07 -14.98 -4.06
CA ALA A 323 3.34 -16.02 -4.79
C ALA A 323 4.24 -17.06 -5.46
N GLU A 324 5.49 -16.73 -5.77
CA GLU A 324 6.45 -17.67 -6.36
C GLU A 324 6.90 -18.75 -5.36
N LEU A 325 6.75 -18.49 -4.06
CA LEU A 325 7.02 -19.49 -3.01
C LEU A 325 5.99 -20.62 -2.98
N GLY A 326 4.87 -20.49 -3.69
CA GLY A 326 3.89 -21.57 -3.81
C GLY A 326 4.30 -22.68 -4.79
N GLU A 327 5.35 -22.48 -5.57
CA GLU A 327 5.87 -23.46 -6.52
C GLU A 327 6.84 -24.46 -5.86
N ASP A 328 7.12 -25.57 -6.54
CA ASP A 328 8.15 -26.52 -6.12
C ASP A 328 9.51 -25.79 -6.00
N PRO A 329 10.23 -25.91 -4.87
CA PRO A 329 11.55 -25.30 -4.69
C PRO A 329 12.55 -25.54 -5.82
N GLU A 330 12.43 -26.68 -6.52
CA GLU A 330 13.30 -26.99 -7.67
C GLU A 330 13.00 -26.14 -8.91
N MET A 331 11.79 -25.59 -9.04
CA MET A 331 11.46 -24.65 -10.11
C MET A 331 12.06 -23.26 -9.88
N ILE A 332 12.12 -22.82 -8.62
CA ILE A 332 12.67 -21.50 -8.24
C ILE A 332 14.16 -21.40 -8.64
N LYS A 333 14.92 -22.49 -8.51
CA LYS A 333 16.36 -22.54 -8.86
C LYS A 333 16.66 -22.38 -10.34
N ARG A 334 15.67 -22.56 -11.23
CA ARG A 334 15.88 -22.61 -12.69
C ARG A 334 15.63 -21.29 -13.41
N ARG A 335 15.16 -20.24 -12.72
CA ARG A 335 14.99 -18.95 -13.38
C ARG A 335 16.35 -18.30 -13.60
N PRO A 336 16.72 -17.95 -14.85
CA PRO A 336 17.87 -17.11 -15.08
C PRO A 336 17.62 -15.78 -14.35
N HIS A 337 18.60 -15.35 -13.56
CA HIS A 337 18.58 -14.01 -13.00
C HIS A 337 18.45 -13.02 -14.17
N ALA A 338 17.53 -12.05 -14.08
CA ALA A 338 17.30 -11.07 -15.16
C ALA A 338 18.56 -10.24 -15.53
N PHE A 339 19.65 -10.39 -14.77
CA PHE A 339 20.95 -9.76 -14.96
C PHE A 339 22.11 -10.76 -15.21
N GLY A 340 21.84 -12.00 -15.63
CA GLY A 340 22.86 -13.04 -15.92
C GLY A 340 22.65 -13.79 -17.22
#